data_AF-A0A0K1JG61-F1
#
_entry.id   AF-A0A0K1JG61-F1
#
_cell.length_a   1.000
_cell.length_b   1.000
_cell.length_c   1.000
_cell.angle_alpha   90.00
_cell.angle_beta   90.00
_cell.angle_gamma   90.00
#
_symmetry.space_group_name_H-M   'P 1'
#
loop_
_entity.id
_entity.type
_entity.pdbx_description
1 polymer ?
#
loop_
_entity_poly.entity_id
_entity_poly.type
_entity_poly.pdbx_seq_one_letter_code
_entity_poly.pdbx_strand_id
1 'polypeptide(L)'
;MGGDRPYTEAELAQRERDQQDPEFLTWLAAMDDELALFFERDVPDMPADPWSEEGLRHAEQAALRYFWDREPGDLSWRREREKRFRRYLGEVFVRNFEGTWMWIDVNRNGTKAPVVSEPANPEYLQVEGQVDGALGDRTGGAWVQLFGYARRAYNDWVAAGRLSPDEWFDYQVEHGL
;
A
#
# COMPACT_ATOMS: atom_id res chain seq x y z
N MET A 1 -8.61 17.50 -0.90
CA MET A 1 -9.71 17.07 -1.80
C MET A 1 -9.27 17.32 -3.22
N GLY A 2 -8.61 16.32 -3.83
CA GLY A 2 -8.31 16.34 -5.28
C GLY A 2 -9.62 16.11 -6.02
N GLY A 3 -9.89 16.91 -7.05
CA GLY A 3 -11.23 17.01 -7.63
C GLY A 3 -11.78 15.68 -8.17
N ASP A 4 -13.04 15.41 -7.81
CA ASP A 4 -13.91 14.25 -8.17
C ASP A 4 -14.19 14.10 -9.68
N ARG A 5 -13.28 14.53 -10.55
CA ARG A 5 -13.40 14.34 -12.00
C ARG A 5 -12.60 13.12 -12.45
N PRO A 6 -13.13 12.34 -13.40
CA PRO A 6 -12.38 11.30 -14.09
C PRO A 6 -11.05 11.81 -14.65
N TYR A 7 -10.08 10.91 -14.77
CA TYR A 7 -8.82 11.21 -15.43
C TYR A 7 -9.04 11.39 -16.93
N THR A 8 -8.39 12.40 -17.50
CA THR A 8 -8.34 12.60 -18.95
C THR A 8 -7.43 11.57 -19.60
N GLU A 9 -7.61 11.30 -20.90
CA GLU A 9 -6.71 10.43 -21.68
C GLU A 9 -5.24 10.89 -21.58
N ALA A 10 -5.00 12.20 -21.55
CA ALA A 10 -3.66 12.76 -21.40
C ALA A 10 -3.04 12.44 -20.02
N GLU A 11 -3.84 12.49 -18.95
CA GLU A 11 -3.40 12.10 -17.60
C GLU A 11 -3.12 10.60 -17.51
N LEU A 12 -3.94 9.76 -18.14
CA LEU A 12 -3.71 8.31 -18.21
C LEU A 12 -2.44 7.98 -19.00
N ALA A 13 -2.25 8.58 -20.17
CA ALA A 13 -1.02 8.40 -20.95
C ALA A 13 0.23 8.91 -20.22
N GLN A 14 0.11 9.98 -19.42
CA GLN A 14 1.23 10.44 -18.59
C GLN A 14 1.58 9.41 -17.51
N ARG A 15 0.58 8.78 -16.89
CA ARG A 15 0.82 7.73 -15.89
C ARG A 15 1.55 6.54 -16.46
N GLU A 16 1.18 6.10 -17.65
CA GLU A 16 1.90 5.01 -18.33
C GLU A 16 3.37 5.36 -18.53
N ARG A 17 3.67 6.60 -18.94
CA ARG A 17 5.05 7.09 -19.05
C ARG A 17 5.75 7.17 -17.70
N ASP A 18 5.04 7.58 -16.65
CA ASP A 18 5.59 7.69 -15.30
C ASP A 18 6.00 6.34 -14.71
N GLN A 19 5.46 5.22 -15.20
CA GLN A 19 5.90 3.88 -14.80
C GLN A 19 7.30 3.53 -15.32
N GLN A 20 7.83 4.31 -16.27
CA GLN A 20 9.20 4.20 -16.79
C GLN A 20 10.16 5.21 -16.14
N ASP A 21 9.73 5.90 -15.09
CA ASP A 21 10.56 6.86 -14.37
C ASP A 21 11.78 6.15 -13.74
N PRO A 22 13.02 6.58 -14.02
CA PRO A 22 14.22 5.94 -13.48
C PRO A 22 14.25 5.89 -11.94
N GLU A 23 13.66 6.88 -11.27
CA GLU A 23 13.56 6.87 -9.80
C GLU A 23 12.69 5.72 -9.33
N PHE A 24 11.52 5.54 -9.96
CA PHE A 24 10.60 4.47 -9.63
C PHE A 24 11.18 3.09 -9.96
N LEU A 25 11.82 2.93 -11.12
CA LEU A 25 12.46 1.67 -11.49
C LEU A 25 13.60 1.30 -10.54
N THR A 26 14.39 2.29 -10.09
CA THR A 26 15.43 2.08 -9.07
C THR A 26 14.80 1.70 -7.73
N TRP A 27 13.72 2.38 -7.34
CA TRP A 27 12.98 2.09 -6.12
C TRP A 27 12.37 0.67 -6.14
N LEU A 28 11.83 0.22 -7.28
CA LEU A 28 11.31 -1.14 -7.46
C LEU A 28 12.43 -2.18 -7.42
N ALA A 29 13.56 -1.92 -8.09
CA ALA A 29 14.69 -2.85 -8.11
C ALA A 29 15.29 -3.08 -6.71
N ALA A 30 15.17 -2.12 -5.81
CA ALA A 30 15.61 -2.24 -4.42
C ALA A 30 14.59 -2.93 -3.49
N MET A 31 13.41 -3.35 -3.99
CA MET A 31 12.32 -3.85 -3.16
C MET A 31 12.72 -5.06 -2.31
N ASP A 32 13.29 -6.09 -2.93
CA ASP A 32 13.65 -7.33 -2.23
C ASP A 32 14.73 -7.09 -1.17
N ASP A 33 15.73 -6.26 -1.46
CA ASP A 33 16.81 -5.92 -0.53
C ASP A 33 16.27 -5.12 0.68
N GLU A 34 15.37 -4.16 0.45
CA GLU A 34 14.74 -3.38 1.52
C GLU A 34 13.80 -4.24 2.38
N LEU A 35 13.08 -5.19 1.79
CA LEU A 35 12.26 -6.14 2.55
C LEU A 35 13.13 -7.12 3.35
N ALA A 36 14.26 -7.56 2.80
CA ALA A 36 15.21 -8.40 3.55
C ALA A 36 15.71 -7.66 4.80
N LEU A 37 16.11 -6.39 4.65
CA LEU A 37 16.49 -5.54 5.78
C LEU A 37 15.34 -5.32 6.77
N PHE A 38 14.11 -5.18 6.27
CA PHE A 38 12.92 -5.05 7.10
C PHE A 38 12.74 -6.26 8.02
N PHE A 39 12.78 -7.48 7.46
CA PHE A 39 12.63 -8.71 8.23
C PHE A 39 13.82 -8.97 9.15
N GLU A 40 15.04 -8.61 8.77
CA GLU A 40 16.23 -8.84 9.59
C GLU A 40 16.33 -7.84 10.76
N ARG A 41 16.02 -6.56 10.52
CA ARG A 41 16.36 -5.46 11.45
C ARG A 41 15.17 -4.76 12.08
N ASP A 42 14.08 -4.62 11.34
CA ASP A 42 12.95 -3.83 11.79
C ASP A 42 11.87 -4.71 12.44
N VAL A 43 11.63 -5.91 11.92
CA VAL A 43 10.66 -6.86 12.52
C VAL A 43 11.25 -8.28 12.55
N PRO A 44 12.27 -8.53 13.40
CA PRO A 44 12.95 -9.82 13.47
C PRO A 44 12.09 -10.96 14.04
N ASP A 45 10.97 -10.61 14.69
CA ASP A 45 10.02 -11.53 15.28
C ASP A 45 8.82 -11.82 14.36
N MET A 46 9.00 -11.70 13.04
CA MET A 46 7.94 -11.96 12.05
C MET A 46 7.51 -13.44 12.05
N PRO A 47 6.20 -13.75 11.91
CA PRO A 47 5.74 -15.13 11.75
C PRO A 47 6.27 -15.79 10.47
N ALA A 48 6.13 -17.11 10.40
CA ALA A 48 6.58 -17.91 9.26
C ALA A 48 5.93 -17.49 7.93
N ASP A 49 4.67 -17.04 7.97
CA ASP A 49 4.02 -16.36 6.87
C ASP A 49 3.95 -14.85 7.13
N PRO A 50 4.92 -14.07 6.61
CA PRO A 50 4.97 -12.63 6.81
C PRO A 50 3.88 -11.88 6.06
N TRP A 51 3.21 -12.49 5.07
CA TRP A 51 2.22 -11.79 4.23
C TRP A 51 0.78 -11.94 4.72
N SER A 52 0.63 -12.41 5.95
CA SER A 52 -0.65 -12.73 6.60
C SER A 52 -1.16 -11.59 7.50
N GLU A 53 -2.39 -11.72 7.99
CA GLU A 53 -2.89 -10.83 9.06
C GLU A 53 -2.00 -10.84 10.30
N GLU A 54 -1.40 -11.98 10.65
CA GLU A 54 -0.49 -12.07 11.78
C GLU A 54 0.79 -11.28 11.51
N GLY A 55 1.36 -11.40 10.31
CA GLY A 55 2.49 -10.57 9.88
C GLY A 55 2.17 -9.08 9.97
N LEU A 56 0.98 -8.67 9.51
CA LEU A 56 0.53 -7.28 9.62
C LEU A 56 0.45 -6.80 11.08
N ARG A 57 -0.04 -7.63 12.01
CA ARG A 57 -0.05 -7.28 13.45
C ARG A 57 1.36 -7.07 13.99
N HIS A 58 2.29 -7.98 13.69
CA HIS A 58 3.67 -7.88 14.14
C HIS A 58 4.34 -6.60 13.62
N ALA A 59 4.15 -6.33 12.33
CA ALA A 59 4.70 -5.15 11.70
C ALA A 59 4.10 -3.85 12.25
N GLU A 60 2.77 -3.74 12.41
CA GLU A 60 2.15 -2.52 12.94
C GLU A 60 2.58 -2.25 14.39
N GLN A 61 2.63 -3.30 15.21
CA GLN A 61 3.12 -3.19 16.59
C GLN A 61 4.58 -2.76 16.64
N ALA A 62 5.44 -3.32 15.78
CA ALA A 62 6.83 -2.90 15.67
C ALA A 62 6.94 -1.42 15.24
N ALA A 63 6.17 -1.01 14.23
CA ALA A 63 6.12 0.36 13.76
C ALA A 63 5.73 1.34 14.89
N LEU A 64 4.69 1.01 15.65
CA LEU A 64 4.24 1.80 16.79
C LEU A 64 5.29 1.89 17.89
N ARG A 65 5.97 0.77 18.22
CA ARG A 65 7.07 0.76 19.18
C ARG A 65 8.15 1.74 18.76
N TYR A 66 8.63 1.66 17.51
CA TYR A 66 9.73 2.52 17.05
C TYR A 66 9.34 3.98 16.88
N PHE A 67 8.15 4.25 16.35
CA PHE A 67 7.74 5.63 16.08
C PHE A 67 7.62 6.44 17.37
N TRP A 68 7.11 5.80 18.43
CA TRP A 68 6.92 6.43 19.73
C TRP A 68 8.07 6.22 20.70
N ASP A 69 9.09 5.44 20.34
CA ASP A 69 10.30 5.33 21.13
C ASP A 69 11.04 6.67 21.15
N ARG A 70 11.37 7.13 22.35
CA ARG A 70 11.97 8.45 22.60
C ARG A 70 13.50 8.41 22.44
N GLU A 71 14.01 7.66 21.48
CA GLU A 71 15.45 7.68 21.22
C GLU A 71 15.89 9.07 20.73
N PRO A 72 16.72 9.80 21.49
CA PRO A 72 17.33 11.03 21.03
C PRO A 72 18.40 10.66 19.99
N GLY A 73 18.26 11.12 18.75
CA GLY A 73 19.22 10.79 17.70
C GLY A 73 18.82 11.23 16.30
N ASP A 74 19.68 10.87 15.35
CA ASP A 74 19.54 11.14 13.91
C ASP A 74 18.15 10.74 13.39
N LEU A 75 17.40 11.65 12.77
CA LEU A 75 16.07 11.34 12.24
C LEU A 75 16.13 10.61 10.89
N SER A 76 17.31 10.50 10.27
CA SER A 76 17.49 9.86 8.96
C SER A 76 17.16 8.35 9.01
N TRP A 77 17.60 7.64 10.06
CA TRP A 77 17.31 6.22 10.20
C TRP A 77 15.82 5.95 10.39
N ARG A 78 15.09 6.89 11.04
CA ARG A 78 13.65 6.80 11.21
C ARG A 78 12.95 6.87 9.86
N ARG A 79 13.37 7.79 8.98
CA ARG A 79 12.81 7.92 7.61
C ARG A 79 13.07 6.68 6.76
N GLU A 80 14.27 6.11 6.80
CA GLU A 80 14.56 4.90 6.02
C GLU A 80 13.78 3.67 6.54
N ARG A 81 13.62 3.54 7.86
CA ARG A 81 12.77 2.50 8.46
C ARG A 81 11.30 2.67 8.09
N GLU A 82 10.80 3.88 8.12
CA GLU A 82 9.42 4.20 7.73
C GLU A 82 9.13 3.85 6.26
N LYS A 83 10.08 4.13 5.36
CA LYS A 83 10.01 3.68 3.96
C LYS A 83 9.92 2.15 3.85
N ARG A 84 10.65 1.40 4.68
CA ARG A 84 10.55 -0.08 4.70
C ARG A 84 9.21 -0.58 5.21
N PHE A 85 8.62 0.04 6.24
CA PHE A 85 7.24 -0.27 6.65
C PHE A 85 6.23 0.00 5.53
N ARG A 86 6.38 1.10 4.79
CA ARG A 86 5.54 1.41 3.62
C ARG A 86 5.71 0.35 2.52
N ARG A 87 6.94 -0.05 2.19
CA ARG A 87 7.20 -1.14 1.23
C ARG A 87 6.53 -2.44 1.66
N TYR A 88 6.76 -2.87 2.89
CA TYR A 88 6.18 -4.09 3.43
C TYR A 88 4.64 -4.06 3.38
N LEU A 89 4.02 -2.97 3.83
CA LEU A 89 2.56 -2.86 3.81
C LEU A 89 2.01 -2.96 2.39
N GLY A 90 2.58 -2.26 1.41
CA GLY A 90 2.13 -2.36 0.03
C GLY A 90 2.37 -3.74 -0.59
N GLU A 91 3.49 -4.39 -0.28
CA GLU A 91 3.82 -5.74 -0.74
C GLU A 91 2.84 -6.80 -0.23
N VAL A 92 2.31 -6.64 0.98
CA VAL A 92 1.22 -7.50 1.46
C VAL A 92 0.02 -7.43 0.51
N PHE A 93 -0.34 -6.25 0.01
CA PHE A 93 -1.50 -6.08 -0.88
C PHE A 93 -1.20 -6.55 -2.30
N VAL A 94 0.00 -6.27 -2.82
CA VAL A 94 0.49 -6.81 -4.10
C VAL A 94 0.37 -8.34 -4.14
N ARG A 95 0.85 -9.00 -3.09
CA ARG A 95 0.92 -10.47 -3.02
C ARG A 95 -0.44 -11.13 -2.79
N ASN A 96 -1.34 -10.49 -2.03
CA ASN A 96 -2.61 -11.10 -1.65
C ASN A 96 -3.78 -10.74 -2.57
N PHE A 97 -3.74 -9.60 -3.27
CA PHE A 97 -4.90 -9.05 -3.98
C PHE A 97 -4.63 -8.73 -5.45
N GLU A 98 -3.67 -9.44 -6.06
CA GLU A 98 -3.24 -9.21 -7.45
C GLU A 98 -2.83 -7.75 -7.72
N GLY A 99 -2.34 -7.07 -6.68
CA GLY A 99 -1.98 -5.66 -6.75
C GLY A 99 -0.71 -5.42 -7.57
N THR A 100 -0.54 -4.19 -8.04
CA THR A 100 0.66 -3.75 -8.77
C THR A 100 1.11 -2.39 -8.27
N TRP A 101 2.42 -2.23 -8.04
CA TRP A 101 2.99 -0.93 -7.72
C TRP A 101 2.90 0.03 -8.90
N MET A 102 2.49 1.26 -8.63
CA MET A 102 2.44 2.35 -9.59
C MET A 102 3.09 3.62 -9.04
N TRP A 103 3.68 4.41 -9.93
CA TRP A 103 4.25 5.72 -9.64
C TRP A 103 3.29 6.82 -10.09
N ILE A 104 2.56 7.41 -9.14
CA ILE A 104 1.42 8.29 -9.46
C ILE A 104 1.47 9.57 -8.63
N ASP A 105 1.19 10.71 -9.25
CA ASP A 105 0.82 11.95 -8.56
C ASP A 105 -0.68 11.91 -8.22
N VAL A 106 -1.01 11.27 -7.10
CA VAL A 106 -2.40 11.08 -6.67
C VAL A 106 -3.06 12.40 -6.31
N ASN A 107 -2.30 13.34 -5.74
CA ASN A 107 -2.82 14.63 -5.27
C ASN A 107 -2.85 15.72 -6.36
N ARG A 108 -2.34 15.41 -7.56
CA ARG A 108 -2.22 16.34 -8.70
C ARG A 108 -1.46 17.62 -8.32
N ASN A 109 -0.43 17.48 -7.49
CA ASN A 109 0.39 18.59 -6.98
C ASN A 109 1.83 18.57 -7.51
N GLY A 110 2.13 17.69 -8.46
CA GLY A 110 3.44 17.47 -9.05
C GLY A 110 4.32 16.47 -8.29
N THR A 111 3.86 15.93 -7.15
CA THR A 111 4.63 14.98 -6.34
C THR A 111 4.11 13.56 -6.56
N LYS A 112 4.95 12.72 -7.15
CA LYS A 112 4.64 11.30 -7.35
C LYS A 112 5.06 10.49 -6.14
N ALA A 113 4.29 9.44 -5.86
CA ALA A 113 4.56 8.50 -4.79
C ALA A 113 4.25 7.07 -5.26
N PRO A 114 4.86 6.05 -4.64
CA PRO A 114 4.55 4.67 -4.94
C PRO A 114 3.20 4.32 -4.28
N VAL A 115 2.29 3.81 -5.08
CA VAL A 115 0.95 3.36 -4.65
C VAL A 115 0.68 1.97 -5.16
N VAL A 116 -0.27 1.25 -4.56
CA VAL A 116 -0.72 -0.05 -5.09
C VAL A 116 -2.04 0.14 -5.82
N SER A 117 -2.10 -0.36 -7.04
CA SER A 117 -3.31 -0.49 -7.84
C SER A 117 -3.83 -1.93 -7.71
N GLU A 118 -5.14 -2.09 -7.50
CA GLU A 118 -5.79 -3.40 -7.43
C GLU A 118 -6.75 -3.55 -8.63
N PRO A 119 -6.87 -4.75 -9.25
CA PRO A 119 -7.57 -4.90 -10.53
C PRO A 119 -9.03 -4.43 -10.55
N ALA A 120 -9.73 -4.54 -9.42
CA ALA A 120 -11.15 -4.21 -9.29
C ALA A 120 -11.39 -2.88 -8.58
N ASN A 121 -10.35 -2.22 -8.08
CA ASN A 121 -10.47 -0.98 -7.32
C ASN A 121 -10.03 0.21 -8.17
N PRO A 122 -10.93 1.15 -8.50
CA PRO A 122 -10.56 2.35 -9.24
C PRO A 122 -9.67 3.31 -8.41
N GLU A 123 -9.63 3.12 -7.09
CA GLU A 123 -8.76 3.88 -6.20
C GLU A 123 -7.41 3.18 -5.98
N TYR A 124 -6.38 3.99 -5.78
CA TYR A 124 -5.07 3.50 -5.42
C TYR A 124 -4.92 3.43 -3.91
N LEU A 125 -4.33 2.35 -3.42
CA LEU A 125 -3.87 2.25 -2.05
C LEU A 125 -2.65 3.18 -1.87
N GLN A 126 -2.89 4.33 -1.24
CA GLN A 126 -1.86 5.28 -0.83
C GLN A 126 -1.18 4.79 0.45
N VAL A 127 -0.18 3.91 0.29
CA VAL A 127 0.45 3.19 1.40
C VAL A 127 1.06 4.11 2.45
N GLU A 128 1.67 5.22 2.02
CA GLU A 128 2.18 6.26 2.92
C GLU A 128 1.10 6.79 3.87
N GLY A 129 -0.07 7.17 3.34
CA GLY A 129 -1.18 7.66 4.17
C GLY A 129 -1.72 6.61 5.15
N GLN A 130 -1.68 5.32 4.77
CA GLN A 130 -2.11 4.22 5.65
C GLN A 130 -1.13 3.97 6.80
N VAL A 131 0.18 4.08 6.53
CA VAL A 131 1.21 4.00 7.57
C VAL A 131 1.09 5.21 8.51
N ASP A 132 1.05 6.42 7.96
CA ASP A 132 1.00 7.65 8.75
C ASP A 132 -0.26 7.71 9.63
N GLY A 133 -1.42 7.31 9.08
CA GLY A 133 -2.68 7.22 9.81
C GLY A 133 -2.61 6.22 10.96
N ALA A 134 -2.13 5.01 10.72
CA ALA A 134 -2.00 3.98 11.77
C ALA A 134 -1.08 4.44 12.91
N LEU A 135 0.04 5.10 12.58
CA LEU A 135 0.99 5.62 13.56
C LEU A 135 0.43 6.80 14.36
N GLY A 136 -0.32 7.69 13.71
CA GLY A 136 -0.99 8.83 14.32
C GLY A 136 -2.10 8.43 15.28
N ASP A 137 -2.96 7.49 14.85
CA ASP A 137 -4.12 7.04 15.62
C ASP A 137 -3.76 6.03 16.72
N ARG A 138 -2.57 5.41 16.63
CA ARG A 138 -2.04 4.44 17.60
C ARG A 138 -2.96 3.24 17.85
N THR A 139 -3.61 2.77 16.80
CA THR A 139 -4.63 1.71 16.93
C THR A 139 -4.02 0.34 17.22
N GLY A 140 -2.90 0.00 16.55
CA GLY A 140 -2.28 -1.33 16.64
C GLY A 140 -3.07 -2.43 15.92
N GLY A 141 -4.02 -2.05 15.07
CA GLY A 141 -4.84 -2.95 14.26
C GLY A 141 -5.41 -2.33 12.99
N ALA A 142 -4.97 -1.12 12.61
CA ALA A 142 -5.45 -0.46 11.40
C ALA A 142 -5.08 -1.27 10.15
N TRP A 143 -3.89 -1.85 10.09
CA TRP A 143 -3.44 -2.60 8.93
C TRP A 143 -4.19 -3.92 8.76
N VAL A 144 -4.50 -4.60 9.86
CA VAL A 144 -5.34 -5.81 9.85
C VAL A 144 -6.76 -5.49 9.42
N GLN A 145 -7.31 -4.38 9.92
CA GLN A 145 -8.65 -3.95 9.55
C GLN A 145 -8.72 -3.62 8.05
N LEU A 146 -7.75 -2.88 7.53
CA LEU A 146 -7.61 -2.56 6.11
C LEU A 146 -7.49 -3.83 5.26
N PHE A 147 -6.61 -4.76 5.65
CA PHE A 147 -6.48 -6.06 4.99
C PHE A 147 -7.78 -6.86 4.99
N GLY A 148 -8.53 -6.83 6.10
CA GLY A 148 -9.84 -7.46 6.20
C GLY A 148 -10.88 -6.87 5.24
N TYR A 149 -10.86 -5.56 5.00
CA TYR A 149 -11.71 -4.91 3.99
C TYR A 149 -11.30 -5.33 2.58
N ALA A 150 -10.00 -5.22 2.25
CA ALA A 150 -9.48 -5.60 0.93
C ALA A 150 -9.73 -7.07 0.61
N ARG A 151 -9.51 -7.97 1.57
CA ARG A 151 -9.78 -9.41 1.40
C ARG A 151 -11.25 -9.70 1.10
N ARG A 152 -12.19 -9.00 1.75
CA ARG A 152 -13.62 -9.16 1.43
C ARG A 152 -13.92 -8.69 0.01
N ALA A 153 -13.52 -7.47 -0.33
CA ALA A 153 -13.72 -6.91 -1.66
C ALA A 153 -13.11 -7.79 -2.76
N TYR A 154 -11.88 -8.26 -2.56
CA TYR A 154 -11.20 -9.17 -3.49
C TYR A 154 -11.95 -10.50 -3.65
N ASN A 155 -12.38 -11.11 -2.54
CA ASN A 155 -13.12 -12.38 -2.59
C ASN A 155 -14.48 -12.22 -3.29
N ASP A 156 -15.19 -11.12 -3.04
CA ASP A 156 -16.47 -10.84 -3.68
C ASP A 156 -16.29 -10.62 -5.19
N TRP A 157 -15.25 -9.88 -5.59
CA TRP A 157 -14.88 -9.69 -7.00
C TRP A 157 -14.50 -11.00 -7.70
N VAL A 158 -13.69 -11.85 -7.04
CA VAL A 158 -13.35 -13.17 -7.58
C VAL A 158 -14.60 -14.05 -7.71
N ALA A 159 -15.50 -14.03 -6.72
CA ALA A 159 -16.75 -14.79 -6.75
C ALA A 159 -17.70 -14.31 -7.87
N ALA A 160 -17.69 -13.02 -8.20
CA ALA A 160 -18.43 -12.45 -9.32
C ALA A 160 -17.80 -12.76 -10.69
N GLY A 161 -16.67 -13.45 -10.74
CA GLY A 161 -16.03 -13.88 -11.99
C GLY A 161 -14.95 -12.93 -12.51
N ARG A 162 -14.35 -12.11 -11.63
CA ARG A 162 -13.25 -11.19 -11.96
C ARG A 162 -13.63 -10.18 -13.05
N LEU A 163 -14.78 -9.55 -12.85
CA LEU A 163 -15.33 -8.53 -13.75
C LEU A 163 -14.34 -7.38 -13.99
N SER A 164 -14.44 -6.72 -15.14
CA SER A 164 -13.69 -5.48 -15.36
C SER A 164 -14.10 -4.39 -14.33
N PRO A 165 -13.28 -3.35 -14.09
CA PRO A 165 -13.61 -2.32 -13.09
C PRO A 165 -15.02 -1.72 -13.26
N ASP A 166 -15.43 -1.42 -14.50
CA ASP A 166 -16.74 -0.83 -14.78
C ASP A 166 -17.87 -1.85 -14.50
N GLU A 167 -17.72 -3.09 -14.96
CA GLU A 167 -18.68 -4.17 -14.70
C GLU A 167 -18.77 -4.52 -13.20
N TRP A 168 -17.64 -4.44 -12.49
CA TRP A 168 -17.60 -4.66 -11.05
C TRP A 168 -18.34 -3.57 -10.29
N PHE A 169 -18.13 -2.30 -10.66
CA PHE A 169 -18.88 -1.18 -10.10
C PHE A 169 -20.39 -1.36 -10.28
N ASP A 170 -20.83 -1.70 -11.49
CA ASP A 170 -22.25 -1.96 -11.78
C ASP A 170 -22.77 -3.15 -10.95
N TYR A 171 -21.99 -4.24 -10.85
CA TYR A 171 -22.34 -5.41 -10.04
C TYR A 171 -22.54 -5.05 -8.56
N GLN A 172 -21.65 -4.24 -7.98
CA GLN A 172 -21.75 -3.80 -6.59
C GLN A 172 -23.02 -2.97 -6.34
N VAL A 173 -23.36 -2.07 -7.27
CA VAL A 173 -24.58 -1.25 -7.19
C VAL A 173 -25.83 -2.12 -7.26
N GLU A 174 -25.87 -3.11 -8.15
CA GLU A 174 -27.00 -4.02 -8.31
C GLU A 174 -27.22 -4.95 -7.10
N HIS A 175 -26.14 -5.37 -6.44
CA HIS A 175 -26.17 -6.37 -5.37
C HIS A 175 -26.04 -5.78 -3.95
N GLY A 176 -25.84 -4.46 -3.83
CA GLY A 176 -25.78 -3.75 -2.55
C GLY A 176 -24.55 -4.10 -1.70
N LEU A 177 -23.39 -4.25 -2.36
CA LEU A 177 -22.10 -4.52 -1.74
C LEU A 177 -21.36 -3.25 -1.31
#